data_AF-A0A848FGD4-F1
#
_entry.id   AF-A0A848FGD4-F1
#
_cell.length_a   1.000
_cell.length_b   1.000
_cell.length_c   1.000
_cell.angle_alpha   90.00
_cell.angle_beta   90.00
_cell.angle_gamma   90.00
#
_symmetry.space_group_name_H-M   'P 1'
#
loop_
_entity.id
_entity.type
_entity.pdbx_description
1 polymer ?
#
loop_
_entity_poly.entity_id
_entity_poly.type
_entity_poly.pdbx_seq_one_letter_code
_entity_poly.pdbx_strand_id
1 'polypeptide(L)'
;MDAHQDPTARRRFLRTGLALGTATLPALAGAAEAPAGLATAPRSQAGAPPRLTVHAIDMFHGATGAGLRLSLSRFDTAKREWQHLLDADTVAGGRTAQPLLDGEAYRAGRYELLLHLGDYFSRLGAKLPQPAFLTEVPLRFVIRDAAERVHLPVLFSPWGYSYYRGS
;
A
#
# COMPACT_ATOMS: atom_id res chain seq x y z
N MET A 1 -42.53 -26.94 25.77
CA MET A 1 -42.10 -28.03 26.67
C MET A 1 -40.69 -28.37 26.28
N ASP A 2 -39.76 -27.71 26.97
CA ASP A 2 -38.32 -27.90 26.89
C ASP A 2 -37.91 -29.30 27.40
N ALA A 3 -36.88 -29.86 26.79
CA ALA A 3 -35.95 -30.74 27.48
C ALA A 3 -34.56 -30.62 26.85
N HIS A 4 -33.75 -29.85 27.56
CA HIS A 4 -32.32 -29.61 27.43
C HIS A 4 -31.49 -30.87 27.11
N GLN A 5 -30.55 -30.71 26.20
CA GLN A 5 -29.40 -31.62 26.03
C GLN A 5 -28.44 -31.50 27.23
N ASP A 6 -28.01 -32.64 27.76
CA ASP A 6 -26.95 -32.79 28.77
C ASP A 6 -25.58 -33.04 28.09
N PRO A 7 -24.57 -32.16 28.29
CA PRO A 7 -23.25 -32.31 27.71
C PRO A 7 -22.23 -32.86 28.72
N THR A 8 -22.27 -34.15 29.05
CA THR A 8 -21.23 -34.77 29.90
C THR A 8 -20.80 -36.18 29.49
N ALA A 9 -20.56 -36.42 28.20
CA ALA A 9 -19.84 -37.62 27.75
C ALA A 9 -18.31 -37.41 27.79
N ARG A 10 -17.72 -37.55 28.99
CA ARG A 10 -16.25 -37.54 29.19
C ARG A 10 -15.62 -38.76 28.50
N ARG A 11 -14.84 -38.50 27.44
CA ARG A 11 -14.04 -39.52 26.74
C ARG A 11 -12.94 -40.07 27.64
N ARG A 12 -13.04 -41.36 27.97
CA ARG A 12 -12.06 -42.16 28.69
C ARG A 12 -10.99 -42.62 27.71
N PHE A 13 -9.78 -42.08 27.80
CA PHE A 13 -8.64 -42.55 27.02
C PHE A 13 -7.97 -43.74 27.72
N LEU A 14 -7.83 -44.86 26.99
CA LEU A 14 -6.97 -45.97 27.39
C LEU A 14 -5.51 -45.52 27.35
N ARG A 15 -4.78 -45.79 28.43
CA ARG A 15 -3.31 -45.71 28.47
C ARG A 15 -2.74 -46.96 27.82
N THR A 16 -2.39 -46.88 26.55
CA THR A 16 -1.57 -47.90 25.87
C THR A 16 -0.10 -47.49 25.98
N GLY A 17 0.73 -48.39 26.49
CA GLY A 17 2.13 -48.15 26.83
C GLY A 17 3.00 -47.75 25.64
N LEU A 18 3.91 -46.81 25.89
CA LEU A 18 4.94 -46.39 24.95
C LEU A 18 6.15 -47.32 25.10
N ALA A 19 6.42 -48.14 24.08
CA ALA A 19 7.69 -48.83 23.92
C ALA A 19 8.75 -47.82 23.46
N LEU A 20 9.84 -47.69 24.22
CA LEU A 20 11.00 -46.88 23.86
C LEU A 20 11.81 -47.61 22.78
N GLY A 21 11.51 -47.33 21.51
CA GLY A 21 12.39 -47.65 20.38
C GLY A 21 13.38 -46.50 20.17
N THR A 22 14.67 -46.78 20.33
CA THR A 22 15.75 -45.84 20.00
C THR A 22 15.94 -45.79 18.48
N ALA A 23 15.24 -44.89 17.81
CA ALA A 23 15.54 -44.52 16.43
C ALA A 23 16.49 -43.32 16.41
N THR A 24 17.72 -43.53 15.96
CA THR A 24 18.67 -42.45 15.67
C THR A 24 18.22 -41.72 14.40
N LEU A 25 17.66 -40.52 14.58
CA LEU A 25 17.39 -39.59 13.48
C LEU A 25 18.73 -39.08 12.90
N PRO A 26 18.96 -39.13 11.58
CA PRO A 26 20.10 -38.45 10.99
C PRO A 26 19.89 -36.94 11.16
N ALA A 27 20.94 -36.24 11.60
CA ALA A 27 20.94 -34.78 11.64
C ALA A 27 20.84 -34.26 10.20
N LEU A 28 19.69 -33.69 9.83
CA LEU A 28 19.56 -32.85 8.65
C LEU A 28 20.34 -31.56 8.93
N ALA A 29 21.64 -31.60 8.64
CA ALA A 29 22.49 -30.41 8.57
C ALA A 29 22.18 -29.67 7.26
N GLY A 30 21.00 -29.07 7.21
CA GLY A 30 20.68 -27.99 6.29
C GLY A 30 20.53 -26.74 7.14
N ALA A 31 21.59 -25.96 7.29
CA ALA A 31 21.47 -24.62 7.86
C ALA A 31 20.52 -23.85 6.93
N ALA A 32 19.29 -23.60 7.40
CA ALA A 32 18.41 -22.66 6.75
C ALA A 32 19.16 -21.32 6.73
N GLU A 33 19.57 -20.88 5.55
CA GLU A 33 20.13 -19.55 5.36
C GLU A 33 19.05 -18.55 5.78
N ALA A 34 19.35 -17.77 6.82
CA ALA A 34 18.42 -16.76 7.30
C ALA A 34 18.07 -15.83 6.12
N PRO A 35 16.79 -15.47 5.91
CA PRO A 35 16.47 -14.49 4.89
C PRO A 35 17.32 -13.27 5.13
N ALA A 36 18.01 -12.79 4.09
CA ALA A 36 18.85 -11.60 4.18
C ALA A 36 18.03 -10.48 4.79
N GLY A 37 18.25 -10.25 6.09
CA GLY A 37 17.61 -9.17 6.82
C GLY A 37 17.96 -7.86 6.16
N LEU A 38 17.17 -6.82 6.41
CA LEU A 38 17.41 -5.45 5.97
C LEU A 38 18.84 -5.04 6.38
N ALA A 39 19.82 -5.26 5.49
CA ALA A 39 21.24 -5.02 5.74
C ALA A 39 21.56 -3.53 5.89
N THR A 40 20.55 -2.69 5.71
CA THR A 40 20.60 -1.25 5.87
C THR A 40 19.52 -0.85 6.85
N ALA A 41 19.91 -0.22 7.95
CA ALA A 41 18.97 0.42 8.86
C ALA A 41 18.09 1.42 8.09
N PRO A 42 16.80 1.56 8.43
CA PRO A 42 15.96 2.56 7.80
C PRO A 42 16.62 3.93 7.94
N ARG A 43 16.84 4.61 6.81
CA ARG A 43 17.39 5.97 6.84
C ARG A 43 16.36 6.87 7.51
N SER A 44 16.74 7.45 8.64
CA SER A 44 15.94 8.50 9.26
C SER A 44 15.76 9.61 8.25
N GLN A 45 14.51 9.99 8.08
CA GLN A 45 14.09 11.06 7.19
C GLN A 45 13.89 12.38 7.96
N ALA A 46 14.30 12.41 9.23
CA ALA A 46 14.31 13.59 10.08
C ALA A 46 15.23 14.68 9.52
N GLY A 47 14.74 15.92 9.49
CA GLY A 47 15.50 17.09 9.02
C GLY A 47 15.54 17.28 7.49
N ALA A 48 14.98 16.36 6.70
CA ALA A 48 14.82 16.59 5.27
C ALA A 48 13.73 17.64 5.00
N PRO A 49 13.85 18.44 3.91
CA PRO A 49 12.93 19.55 3.66
C PRO A 49 11.48 19.07 3.47
N PRO A 50 10.49 19.90 3.83
CA PRO A 50 9.07 19.67 3.57
C PRO A 50 8.80 19.31 2.10
N ARG A 51 8.01 18.26 1.89
CA ARG A 51 7.69 17.77 0.54
C ARG A 51 6.45 16.90 0.51
N LEU A 52 5.81 16.86 -0.65
CA LEU A 52 4.74 15.93 -1.01
C LEU A 52 5.33 14.80 -1.86
N THR A 53 5.17 13.56 -1.42
CA THR A 53 5.63 12.38 -2.16
C THR A 53 4.54 11.32 -2.19
N VAL A 54 4.58 10.46 -3.20
CA VAL A 54 3.62 9.36 -3.39
C VAL A 54 4.35 8.03 -3.55
N HIS A 55 3.72 6.94 -3.13
CA HIS A 55 4.18 5.58 -3.41
C HIS A 55 2.97 4.71 -3.78
N ALA A 56 2.86 4.39 -5.06
CA ALA A 56 1.77 3.65 -5.66
C ALA A 56 2.11 2.15 -5.72
N ILE A 57 1.21 1.32 -5.23
CA ILE A 57 1.33 -0.15 -5.14
C ILE A 57 0.15 -0.77 -5.88
N ASP A 58 0.44 -1.55 -6.91
CA ASP A 58 -0.53 -2.31 -7.68
C ASP A 58 -0.77 -3.67 -7.01
N MET A 59 -1.91 -3.79 -6.34
CA MET A 59 -2.32 -5.02 -5.67
C MET A 59 -2.82 -6.10 -6.63
N PHE A 60 -3.23 -5.72 -7.84
CA PHE A 60 -3.78 -6.67 -8.81
C PHE A 60 -2.67 -7.49 -9.47
N HIS A 61 -1.55 -6.86 -9.80
CA HIS A 61 -0.37 -7.55 -10.32
C HIS A 61 0.66 -7.91 -9.23
N GLY A 62 0.44 -7.49 -7.98
CA GLY A 62 1.38 -7.72 -6.88
C GLY A 62 2.72 -7.01 -7.08
N ALA A 63 2.69 -5.80 -7.64
CA ALA A 63 3.86 -5.04 -8.08
C ALA A 63 3.84 -3.60 -7.58
N THR A 64 4.96 -2.89 -7.74
CA THR A 64 4.95 -1.42 -7.68
C THR A 64 4.15 -0.88 -8.86
N GLY A 65 3.35 0.16 -8.61
CA GLY A 65 2.48 0.74 -9.63
C GLY A 65 3.24 1.65 -10.59
N ALA A 66 4.24 1.12 -11.32
CA ALA A 66 5.12 1.88 -12.23
C ALA A 66 4.40 2.27 -13.54
N GLY A 67 4.66 3.48 -14.03
CA GLY A 67 4.01 4.07 -15.19
C GLY A 67 2.60 4.61 -14.92
N LEU A 68 2.14 4.63 -13.67
CA LEU A 68 0.87 5.25 -13.31
C LEU A 68 0.98 6.77 -13.50
N ARG A 69 0.14 7.32 -14.40
CA ARG A 69 -0.02 8.76 -14.57
C ARG A 69 -0.79 9.33 -13.39
N LEU A 70 -0.30 10.48 -12.92
CA LEU A 70 -0.86 11.25 -11.83
C LEU A 70 -1.06 12.69 -12.28
N SER A 71 -2.16 13.31 -11.88
CA SER A 71 -2.40 14.75 -12.06
C SER A 71 -2.65 15.40 -10.71
N LEU A 72 -1.84 16.38 -10.34
CA LEU A 72 -1.98 17.10 -9.07
C LEU A 72 -2.67 18.44 -9.30
N SER A 73 -3.67 18.74 -8.48
CA SER A 73 -4.36 20.02 -8.45
C SER A 73 -4.43 20.58 -7.03
N ARG A 74 -4.53 21.90 -6.91
CA ARG A 74 -4.80 22.63 -5.66
C ARG A 74 -6.15 23.31 -5.74
N PHE A 75 -6.91 23.29 -4.65
CA PHE A 75 -8.21 23.96 -4.60
C PHE A 75 -8.00 25.48 -4.46
N ASP A 76 -8.54 26.26 -5.38
CA ASP A 76 -8.68 27.71 -5.26
C ASP A 76 -9.99 28.03 -4.54
N THR A 77 -9.87 28.58 -3.33
CA THR A 77 -11.04 28.91 -2.51
C THR A 77 -11.85 30.08 -3.07
N ALA A 78 -11.21 31.06 -3.73
CA ALA A 78 -11.89 32.23 -4.28
C ALA A 78 -12.73 31.85 -5.50
N LYS A 79 -12.18 31.02 -6.38
CA LYS A 79 -12.86 30.55 -7.60
C LYS A 79 -13.69 29.28 -7.39
N ARG A 80 -13.51 28.61 -6.25
CA ARG A 80 -14.18 27.34 -5.88
C ARG A 80 -13.93 26.21 -6.88
N GLU A 81 -12.72 26.16 -7.43
CA GLU A 81 -12.33 25.20 -8.47
C GLU A 81 -11.00 24.53 -8.14
N TRP A 82 -10.74 23.39 -8.77
CA TRP A 82 -9.42 22.75 -8.73
C TRP A 82 -8.54 23.35 -9.83
N GLN A 83 -7.39 23.89 -9.43
CA GLN A 83 -6.38 24.40 -10.33
C GLN A 83 -5.28 23.37 -10.51
N HIS A 84 -5.10 22.91 -11.75
CA HIS A 84 -4.03 21.99 -12.11
C HIS A 84 -2.66 22.60 -11.79
N LEU A 85 -1.77 21.79 -11.21
CA LEU A 85 -0.40 22.17 -10.91
C LEU A 85 0.61 21.45 -11.82
N LEU A 86 0.50 20.13 -11.93
CA LEU A 86 1.42 19.30 -12.70
C LEU A 86 0.86 17.92 -12.98
N ASP A 87 1.43 17.29 -14.00
CA ASP A 87 1.35 15.85 -14.25
C ASP A 87 2.68 15.17 -13.88
N ALA A 88 2.61 13.92 -13.45
CA ALA A 88 3.78 13.09 -13.19
C ALA A 88 3.48 11.61 -13.44
N ASP A 89 4.48 10.85 -13.84
CA ASP A 89 4.40 9.39 -13.92
C ASP A 89 5.22 8.75 -12.80
N THR A 90 4.72 7.64 -12.27
CA THR A 90 5.51 6.80 -11.37
C THR A 90 6.58 6.03 -12.16
N VAL A 91 7.77 5.89 -11.59
CA VAL A 91 8.87 5.09 -12.15
C VAL A 91 8.86 3.66 -11.57
N ALA A 92 9.86 2.83 -11.89
CA ALA A 92 9.94 1.41 -11.52
C ALA A 92 9.66 1.12 -10.03
N GLY A 93 9.97 2.05 -9.12
CA GLY A 93 9.68 1.92 -7.68
C GLY A 93 8.26 2.31 -7.25
N GLY A 94 7.33 2.59 -8.17
CA GLY A 94 5.97 3.07 -7.86
C GLY A 94 5.93 4.49 -7.30
N ARG A 95 7.05 5.22 -7.35
CA ARG A 95 7.19 6.61 -6.88
C ARG A 95 7.40 7.52 -8.07
N THR A 96 7.17 8.82 -7.93
CA THR A 96 7.61 9.80 -8.92
C THR A 96 9.14 9.97 -8.85
N ALA A 97 9.76 10.37 -9.97
CA ALA A 97 11.22 10.58 -10.02
C ALA A 97 11.69 11.71 -9.08
N GLN A 98 10.85 12.73 -8.90
CA GLN A 98 11.02 13.83 -7.96
C GLN A 98 9.80 13.93 -7.04
N PRO A 99 9.87 14.61 -5.89
CA PRO A 99 8.69 14.94 -5.11
C PRO A 99 7.62 15.63 -5.98
N LEU A 100 6.34 15.39 -5.69
CA LEU A 100 5.25 16.06 -6.38
C LEU A 100 5.26 17.56 -6.06
N LEU A 101 5.59 17.94 -4.82
CA LEU A 101 5.80 19.33 -4.42
C LEU A 101 6.96 19.39 -3.44
N ASP A 102 7.80 20.40 -3.57
CA ASP A 102 8.86 20.76 -2.64
C ASP A 102 9.12 22.29 -2.70
N GLY A 103 10.01 22.78 -1.84
CA GLY A 103 10.41 24.19 -1.80
C GLY A 103 9.23 25.16 -1.74
N GLU A 104 9.27 26.22 -2.55
CA GLU A 104 8.25 27.26 -2.61
C GLU A 104 6.88 26.77 -3.12
N ALA A 105 6.84 25.65 -3.83
CA ALA A 105 5.59 25.05 -4.32
C ALA A 105 4.85 24.27 -3.21
N TYR A 106 5.57 23.81 -2.17
CA TYR A 106 5.01 23.09 -1.04
C TYR A 106 4.32 24.05 -0.06
N ARG A 107 3.01 24.23 -0.22
CA ARG A 107 2.22 25.18 0.58
C ARG A 107 1.06 24.49 1.30
N ALA A 108 0.67 25.02 2.45
CA ALA A 108 -0.57 24.60 3.10
C ALA A 108 -1.79 24.81 2.17
N GLY A 109 -2.73 23.90 2.19
CA GLY A 109 -3.91 23.94 1.31
C GLY A 109 -4.58 22.59 1.11
N ARG A 110 -5.66 22.62 0.31
CA ARG A 110 -6.39 21.44 -0.13
C ARG A 110 -5.87 21.02 -1.50
N TYR A 111 -5.59 19.74 -1.65
CA TYR A 111 -5.03 19.16 -2.86
C TYR A 111 -5.86 17.96 -3.33
N GLU A 112 -5.80 17.69 -4.63
CA GLU A 112 -6.35 16.51 -5.26
C GLU A 112 -5.26 15.88 -6.13
N LEU A 113 -4.99 14.59 -5.91
CA LEU A 113 -4.15 13.78 -6.78
C LEU A 113 -5.05 12.81 -7.55
N LEU A 114 -5.17 13.00 -8.85
CA LEU A 114 -5.95 12.14 -9.74
C LEU A 114 -5.09 10.98 -10.23
N LEU A 115 -5.56 9.75 -10.03
CA LEU A 115 -4.90 8.53 -10.52
C LEU A 115 -5.63 8.04 -11.76
N HIS A 116 -4.90 7.88 -12.85
CA HIS A 116 -5.41 7.41 -14.13
C HIS A 116 -5.39 5.86 -14.21
N LEU A 117 -6.22 5.21 -13.39
CA LEU A 117 -6.22 3.74 -13.21
C LEU A 117 -6.72 2.99 -14.45
N GLY A 118 -7.73 3.53 -15.14
CA GLY A 118 -8.29 2.92 -16.35
C GLY A 118 -7.22 2.75 -17.43
N ASP A 119 -6.51 3.84 -17.73
CA ASP A 119 -5.40 3.86 -18.68
C ASP A 119 -4.25 2.94 -18.23
N TYR A 120 -3.93 2.98 -16.94
CA TYR A 120 -2.90 2.14 -16.35
C TYR A 120 -3.17 0.64 -16.57
N PHE A 121 -4.35 0.15 -16.18
CA PHE A 121 -4.69 -1.26 -16.33
C PHE A 121 -4.91 -1.68 -17.79
N SER A 122 -5.46 -0.78 -18.61
CA SER A 122 -5.61 -1.00 -20.06
C SER A 122 -4.25 -1.21 -20.73
N ARG A 123 -3.27 -0.36 -20.44
CA ARG A 123 -1.91 -0.46 -20.98
C ARG A 123 -1.19 -1.74 -20.53
N LEU A 124 -1.48 -2.23 -19.34
CA LEU A 124 -0.95 -3.50 -18.84
C LEU A 124 -1.69 -4.74 -19.41
N GLY A 125 -2.70 -4.55 -20.27
CA GLY A 125 -3.44 -5.65 -20.90
C GLY A 125 -4.39 -6.37 -19.95
N ALA A 126 -4.83 -5.73 -18.86
CA ALA A 126 -5.76 -6.32 -17.92
C ALA A 126 -7.12 -6.59 -18.58
N LYS A 127 -7.59 -7.84 -18.52
CA LYS A 127 -8.91 -8.24 -19.03
C LYS A 127 -9.99 -7.91 -18.01
N LEU A 128 -10.44 -6.66 -18.03
CA LEU A 128 -11.44 -6.13 -17.08
C LEU A 128 -12.80 -5.95 -17.76
N PRO A 129 -13.92 -6.06 -17.01
CA PRO A 129 -15.24 -5.66 -17.49
C PRO A 129 -15.23 -4.23 -18.04
N GLN A 130 -16.00 -3.99 -19.09
CA GLN A 130 -16.15 -2.68 -19.71
C GLN A 130 -17.56 -2.13 -19.48
N PRO A 131 -17.70 -0.84 -19.08
CA PRO A 131 -16.61 0.08 -18.73
C PRO A 131 -15.87 -0.35 -17.45
N ALA A 132 -14.58 0.01 -17.34
CA ALA A 132 -13.80 -0.27 -16.14
C ALA A 132 -14.45 0.38 -14.91
N PHE A 133 -14.47 -0.35 -13.78
CA PHE A 133 -15.11 0.13 -12.55
C PHE A 133 -14.43 1.38 -11.97
N LEU A 134 -13.08 1.39 -11.97
CA LEU A 134 -12.29 2.58 -11.66
C LEU A 134 -11.54 3.04 -12.91
N THR A 135 -11.82 4.27 -13.34
CA THR A 135 -11.12 4.94 -14.45
C THR A 135 -10.17 6.01 -13.93
N GLU A 136 -10.72 7.10 -13.39
CA GLU A 136 -9.98 8.19 -12.78
C GLU A 136 -10.36 8.30 -11.31
N VAL A 137 -9.38 8.22 -10.41
CA VAL A 137 -9.62 8.16 -8.96
C VAL A 137 -9.01 9.39 -8.27
N PRO A 138 -9.83 10.33 -7.76
CA PRO A 138 -9.33 11.50 -7.06
C PRO A 138 -9.01 11.19 -5.59
N LEU A 139 -7.77 11.48 -5.16
CA LEU A 139 -7.37 11.47 -3.75
C LEU A 139 -7.32 12.89 -3.22
N ARG A 140 -8.26 13.25 -2.34
CA ARG A 140 -8.34 14.59 -1.75
C ARG A 140 -7.74 14.62 -0.36
N PHE A 141 -6.78 15.50 -0.14
CA PHE A 141 -6.08 15.63 1.14
C PHE A 141 -5.75 17.08 1.46
N VAL A 142 -5.30 17.32 2.69
CA VAL A 142 -4.96 18.65 3.18
C VAL A 142 -3.54 18.64 3.70
N ILE A 143 -2.74 19.59 3.22
CA ILE A 143 -1.46 19.95 3.84
C ILE A 143 -1.78 21.09 4.81
N ARG A 144 -1.66 20.82 6.12
CA ARG A 144 -1.97 21.81 7.17
C ARG A 144 -0.77 22.65 7.54
N ASP A 145 0.37 22.01 7.72
CA ASP A 145 1.62 22.65 8.11
C ASP A 145 2.65 22.46 6.99
N ALA A 146 3.16 23.58 6.47
CA ALA A 146 4.18 23.58 5.43
C ALA A 146 5.58 23.20 5.95
N ALA A 147 5.76 23.06 7.27
CA ALA A 147 6.96 22.51 7.89
C ALA A 147 6.92 20.97 7.99
N GLU A 148 5.74 20.36 7.87
CA GLU A 148 5.60 18.91 7.91
C GLU A 148 5.74 18.29 6.53
N ARG A 149 6.12 17.01 6.52
CA ARG A 149 6.20 16.23 5.29
C ARG A 149 4.90 15.44 5.11
N VAL A 150 4.51 15.25 3.86
CA VAL A 150 3.37 14.41 3.51
C VAL A 150 3.83 13.35 2.52
N HIS A 151 3.79 12.10 2.99
CA HIS A 151 3.94 10.93 2.13
C HIS A 151 2.58 10.27 1.94
N LEU A 152 2.21 9.98 0.70
CA LEU A 152 0.97 9.31 0.33
C LEU A 152 1.26 7.91 -0.22
N PRO A 153 1.35 6.89 0.63
CA PRO A 153 1.20 5.51 0.17
C PRO A 153 -0.20 5.30 -0.39
N VAL A 154 -0.28 4.70 -1.58
CA VAL A 154 -1.52 4.37 -2.26
C VAL A 154 -1.44 2.92 -2.70
N LEU A 155 -2.42 2.12 -2.30
CA LEU A 155 -2.60 0.76 -2.75
C LEU A 155 -3.84 0.72 -3.62
N PHE A 156 -3.76 0.14 -4.81
CA PHE A 156 -4.86 0.16 -5.76
C PHE A 156 -4.99 -1.15 -6.54
N SER A 157 -6.19 -1.38 -7.03
CA SER A 157 -6.61 -2.49 -7.88
C SER A 157 -7.70 -1.97 -8.84
N PRO A 158 -8.14 -2.75 -9.84
CA PRO A 158 -9.24 -2.36 -10.72
C PRO A 158 -10.58 -2.07 -10.01
N TRP A 159 -10.75 -2.55 -8.78
CA TRP A 159 -12.04 -2.51 -8.07
C TRP A 159 -12.02 -1.72 -6.76
N GLY A 160 -10.85 -1.27 -6.32
CA GLY A 160 -10.72 -0.59 -5.04
C GLY A 160 -9.32 -0.05 -4.83
N TYR A 161 -9.24 0.94 -3.96
CA TYR A 161 -8.00 1.58 -3.58
C TYR A 161 -8.06 2.00 -2.11
N SER A 162 -6.89 2.20 -1.51
CA SER A 162 -6.73 2.81 -0.20
C SER A 162 -5.52 3.72 -0.22
N TYR A 163 -5.56 4.78 0.58
CA TYR A 163 -4.42 5.65 0.80
C TYR A 163 -4.43 6.15 2.23
N TYR A 164 -3.27 6.53 2.73
CA TYR A 164 -3.11 7.06 4.07
C TYR A 164 -1.95 8.05 4.12
N ARG A 165 -1.81 8.75 5.26
CA ARG A 165 -0.65 9.61 5.51
C ARG A 165 0.49 8.77 6.08
N GLY A 166 1.57 8.62 5.31
CA GLY A 166 2.82 8.03 5.78
C GLY A 166 3.70 9.04 6.53
N SER A 167 4.69 8.51 7.26
CA SER A 167 5.72 9.26 8.00
C SER A 167 6.99 9.51 7.19
#